data_AF-A0A950PZR4-F1
#
_entry.id   AF-A0A950PZR4-F1
#
_cell.length_a   1.000
_cell.length_b   1.000
_cell.length_c   1.000
_cell.angle_alpha   90.00
_cell.angle_beta   90.00
_cell.angle_gamma   90.00
#
_symmetry.space_group_name_H-M   'P 1'
#
loop_
_entity.id
_entity.type
_entity.pdbx_description
1 polymer ?
#
loop_
_entity_poly.entity_id
_entity_poly.type
_entity_poly.pdbx_seq_one_letter_code
_entity_poly.pdbx_strand_id
1 'polypeptide(L)'
;MPSLSFEGETHDELVRKVRRWLASVEGDDQHLSAVEAVEKASEITKDALSVIAAAAPGPIASSDILKGLRKMGYDATDSTKRAVTSGLNALADVTNGGLLKRADRARKDAVYEMNASVARQMLKTLRG
;
A
#
# COMPACT_ATOMS: atom_id res chain seq x y z
N MET A 1 -2.65 30.15 0.38
CA MET A 1 -1.88 29.04 0.97
C MET A 1 -2.46 28.75 2.34
N PRO A 2 -2.76 27.49 2.69
CA PRO A 2 -3.12 27.16 4.06
C PRO A 2 -1.90 27.36 4.97
N SER A 3 -2.07 28.08 6.08
CA SER A 3 -1.04 28.27 7.11
C SER A 3 -1.48 27.64 8.43
N LEU A 4 -0.55 27.00 9.12
CA LEU A 4 -0.76 26.38 10.44
C LEU A 4 0.15 27.08 11.45
N SER A 5 -0.43 27.55 12.55
CA SER A 5 0.29 28.19 13.66
C SER A 5 0.11 27.39 14.94
N PHE A 6 1.18 27.34 15.75
CA PHE A 6 1.16 26.71 17.07
C PHE A 6 1.42 27.79 18.12
N GLU A 7 0.53 27.89 19.10
CA GLU A 7 0.70 28.77 20.25
C GLU A 7 1.13 27.95 21.47
N GLY A 8 2.01 28.49 22.31
CA GLY A 8 2.50 27.88 23.54
C GLY A 8 3.26 28.89 24.37
N GLU A 9 3.14 28.80 25.69
CA GLU A 9 3.81 29.73 26.62
C GLU A 9 5.29 29.37 26.81
N THR A 10 5.65 28.12 26.49
CA THR A 10 7.02 27.61 26.57
C THR A 10 7.42 26.84 25.32
N HIS A 11 8.73 26.74 25.07
CA HIS A 11 9.28 25.97 23.96
C HIS A 11 8.89 24.49 24.03
N ASP A 12 8.89 23.90 25.24
CA ASP A 12 8.54 22.50 25.45
C ASP A 12 7.08 22.21 25.08
N GLU A 13 6.16 23.14 25.35
CA GLU A 13 4.77 23.02 24.92
C GLU A 13 4.61 23.08 23.41
N LEU A 14 5.33 23.99 22.74
CA LEU A 14 5.35 24.07 21.29
C LEU A 14 5.85 22.77 20.68
N VAL A 15 6.98 22.24 21.17
CA VAL A 15 7.55 20.97 20.70
C VAL A 15 6.57 19.81 20.93
N ARG A 16 5.86 19.78 22.06
CA ARG A 16 4.86 18.74 22.36
C ARG A 16 3.66 18.81 21.42
N LYS A 17 3.18 20.02 21.09
CA LYS A 17 2.08 20.24 20.14
C LYS A 17 2.49 19.88 18.72
N VAL A 18 3.70 20.24 18.29
CA VAL A 18 4.26 19.86 16.98
C VAL A 18 4.42 18.35 16.87
N ARG A 19 4.97 17.68 17.90
CA ARG A 19 5.11 16.21 17.90
C ARG A 19 3.77 15.50 17.82
N ARG A 20 2.76 15.99 18.54
CA ARG A 20 1.40 15.44 18.47
C ARG A 20 0.77 15.66 17.09
N TRP A 21 0.99 16.83 16.49
CA TRP A 21 0.53 17.12 15.14
C TRP A 21 1.20 16.22 14.11
N LEU A 22 2.53 16.08 14.14
CA LEU A 22 3.25 15.15 13.28
C LEU A 22 2.75 13.72 13.43
N ALA A 23 2.54 13.24 14.66
CA ALA A 23 1.97 11.91 14.90
C ALA A 23 0.51 11.77 14.42
N SER A 24 -0.28 12.86 14.42
CA SER A 24 -1.63 12.86 13.86
C SER A 24 -1.64 12.86 12.33
N VAL A 25 -0.62 13.47 11.69
CA VAL A 25 -0.46 13.49 10.24
C VAL A 25 0.14 12.18 9.73
N GLU A 26 1.11 11.60 10.45
CA GLU A 26 1.65 10.26 10.14
C GLU A 26 0.59 9.15 10.31
N GLY A 27 -0.45 9.38 11.12
CA GLY A 27 -1.63 8.50 11.22
C GLY A 27 -2.75 8.81 10.20
N ASP A 28 -2.67 9.95 9.51
CA ASP A 28 -3.59 10.43 8.47
C ASP A 28 -2.89 10.39 7.10
N ASP A 29 -2.06 9.37 6.90
CA ASP A 29 -1.72 8.98 5.54
C ASP A 29 -3.03 8.54 4.87
N GLN A 30 -3.53 9.37 3.96
CA GLN A 30 -4.48 8.97 2.91
C GLN A 30 -3.79 7.99 1.93
N HIS A 31 -3.16 6.94 2.47
CA HIS A 31 -2.66 5.83 1.69
C HIS A 31 -3.87 5.14 1.10
N LEU A 32 -3.96 5.20 -0.22
CA LEU A 32 -4.90 4.38 -0.98
C LEU A 32 -4.72 2.93 -0.53
N SER A 33 -5.82 2.26 -0.24
CA SER A 33 -5.79 0.81 -0.11
C SER A 33 -5.22 0.20 -1.40
N ALA A 34 -4.64 -1.00 -1.31
CA ALA A 34 -4.10 -1.68 -2.49
C ALA A 34 -5.15 -1.82 -3.61
N VAL A 35 -6.43 -1.97 -3.25
CA VAL A 35 -7.55 -2.03 -4.20
C VAL A 35 -7.79 -0.66 -4.85
N GLU A 36 -7.89 0.41 -4.07
CA GLU A 36 -8.07 1.78 -4.59
C GLU A 36 -6.89 2.24 -5.45
N ALA A 37 -5.67 1.83 -5.10
CA ALA A 37 -4.49 2.09 -5.90
C ALA A 37 -4.57 1.42 -7.28
N VAL A 38 -5.04 0.17 -7.33
CA VAL A 38 -5.24 -0.59 -8.57
C VAL A 38 -6.38 0.00 -9.40
N GLU A 39 -7.46 0.46 -8.78
CA GLU A 39 -8.55 1.15 -9.48
C GLU A 39 -8.08 2.45 -10.12
N LYS A 40 -7.38 3.32 -9.36
CA LYS A 40 -6.83 4.56 -9.91
C LYS A 40 -5.80 4.31 -11.01
N ALA A 41 -4.94 3.30 -10.86
CA ALA A 41 -3.96 2.94 -11.89
C ALA A 41 -4.62 2.49 -13.20
N SER A 42 -5.73 1.74 -13.12
CA SER A 42 -6.53 1.36 -14.29
C SER A 42 -7.05 2.57 -15.06
N GLU A 43 -7.63 3.54 -14.36
CA GLU A 43 -8.19 4.73 -15.01
C GLU A 43 -7.09 5.60 -15.63
N ILE A 44 -5.96 5.79 -14.95
CA ILE A 44 -4.79 6.49 -15.51
C ILE A 44 -4.29 5.82 -16.79
N THR A 45 -4.26 4.48 -16.82
CA THR A 45 -3.83 3.72 -18.00
C THR A 45 -4.77 3.93 -19.18
N LYS A 46 -6.09 3.93 -18.95
CA LYS A 46 -7.10 4.22 -19.98
C LYS A 46 -7.00 5.65 -20.49
N ASP A 47 -6.77 6.61 -19.60
CA ASP A 47 -6.58 8.01 -19.97
C ASP A 47 -5.34 8.17 -20.86
N ALA A 48 -4.23 7.53 -20.51
CA ALA A 48 -3.02 7.52 -21.34
C ALA A 48 -3.30 6.94 -22.73
N LEU A 49 -4.03 5.83 -22.83
CA LEU A 49 -4.44 5.24 -24.11
C LEU A 49 -5.34 6.20 -24.92
N SER A 50 -6.20 6.98 -24.27
CA SER A 50 -6.98 8.02 -24.93
C SER A 50 -6.13 9.18 -25.42
N VAL A 51 -5.15 9.64 -24.64
CA VAL A 51 -4.20 10.68 -25.07
C VAL A 51 -3.40 10.21 -26.28
N ILE A 52 -2.90 8.97 -26.26
CA ILE A 52 -2.17 8.37 -27.39
C ILE A 52 -3.06 8.32 -28.64
N ALA A 53 -4.31 7.87 -28.50
CA ALA A 53 -5.24 7.82 -29.63
C ALA A 53 -5.59 9.21 -30.17
N ALA A 54 -5.72 10.21 -29.29
CA ALA A 54 -5.99 11.60 -29.67
C ALA A 54 -4.79 12.28 -30.36
N ALA A 55 -3.57 11.86 -30.03
CA ALA A 55 -2.34 12.35 -30.67
C ALA A 55 -2.08 11.73 -32.06
N ALA A 56 -2.86 10.73 -32.47
CA ALA A 56 -2.69 10.09 -33.77
C ALA A 56 -3.02 11.07 -34.92
N PRO A 57 -2.27 11.05 -36.04
CA PRO A 57 -2.60 11.84 -37.23
C PRO A 57 -3.98 11.49 -37.78
N GLY A 58 -4.71 12.46 -38.35
CA GLY A 58 -6.12 12.32 -38.76
C GLY A 58 -6.50 11.03 -39.51
N PRO A 59 -5.73 10.56 -40.52
CA PRO A 59 -6.01 9.30 -41.21
C PRO A 59 -5.94 8.06 -40.31
N ILE A 60 -5.08 8.08 -39.28
CA ILE A 60 -4.89 6.98 -38.33
C ILE A 60 -5.87 7.10 -37.16
N ALA A 61 -6.11 8.32 -36.67
CA ALA A 61 -7.04 8.61 -35.57
C ALA A 61 -8.47 8.11 -35.84
N SER A 62 -8.91 8.24 -37.09
CA SER A 62 -10.24 7.80 -37.52
C SER A 62 -10.32 6.33 -37.93
N SER A 63 -9.17 5.64 -38.04
CA SER A 63 -9.11 4.25 -38.48
C SER A 63 -9.78 3.30 -37.48
N ASP A 64 -10.47 2.29 -37.99
CA ASP A 64 -11.09 1.26 -37.15
C ASP A 64 -10.06 0.40 -36.43
N ILE A 65 -8.85 0.29 -37.00
CA ILE A 65 -7.72 -0.39 -36.36
C ILE A 65 -7.35 0.31 -35.05
N LEU A 66 -7.12 1.64 -35.07
CA LEU A 66 -6.74 2.36 -33.85
C LEU A 66 -7.86 2.36 -32.81
N LYS A 67 -9.12 2.53 -33.24
CA LYS A 67 -10.29 2.42 -32.35
C LYS A 67 -10.37 1.04 -31.69
N GLY A 68 -10.14 -0.02 -32.49
CA GLY A 68 -10.10 -1.40 -32.02
C GLY A 68 -8.95 -1.64 -31.03
N LEU A 69 -7.75 -1.16 -31.33
CA LEU A 69 -6.58 -1.26 -30.44
C LEU A 69 -6.81 -0.54 -29.11
N ARG A 70 -7.38 0.67 -29.13
CA ARG A 70 -7.73 1.40 -27.90
C ARG A 70 -8.75 0.64 -27.06
N LYS A 71 -9.81 0.13 -27.69
CA LYS A 71 -10.83 -0.68 -27.01
C LYS A 71 -10.23 -1.94 -26.40
N MET A 72 -9.39 -2.65 -27.14
CA MET A 72 -8.68 -3.83 -26.64
C MET A 72 -7.78 -3.48 -25.44
N GLY A 73 -7.08 -2.34 -25.48
CA GLY A 73 -6.28 -1.85 -24.35
C GLY A 73 -7.13 -1.55 -23.10
N TYR A 74 -8.34 -1.01 -23.28
CA TYR A 74 -9.28 -0.80 -22.17
C TYR A 74 -9.74 -2.13 -21.58
N ASP A 75 -10.17 -3.06 -22.43
CA ASP A 75 -10.67 -4.37 -22.02
C ASP A 75 -9.57 -5.16 -21.26
N ALA A 76 -8.33 -5.13 -21.76
CA ALA A 76 -7.18 -5.75 -21.11
C ALA A 76 -6.86 -5.10 -19.74
N THR A 77 -6.93 -3.76 -19.66
CA THR A 77 -6.73 -3.02 -18.40
C THR A 77 -7.80 -3.39 -17.38
N ASP A 78 -9.07 -3.44 -17.78
CA ASP A 78 -10.17 -3.82 -16.89
C ASP A 78 -10.10 -5.28 -16.46
N SER A 79 -9.72 -6.20 -17.35
CA SER A 79 -9.49 -7.59 -17.00
C SER A 79 -8.37 -7.74 -15.97
N THR A 80 -7.27 -7.00 -16.15
CA THR A 80 -6.13 -7.01 -15.23
C THR A 80 -6.53 -6.43 -13.87
N LYS A 81 -7.21 -5.28 -13.85
CA LYS A 81 -7.76 -4.67 -12.64
C LYS A 81 -8.59 -5.68 -11.85
N ARG A 82 -9.58 -6.32 -12.51
CA ARG A 82 -10.47 -7.31 -11.86
C ARG A 82 -9.67 -8.48 -11.28
N ALA A 83 -8.74 -9.05 -12.04
CA ALA A 83 -7.93 -10.17 -11.58
C ALA A 83 -7.10 -9.79 -10.33
N VAL A 84 -6.48 -8.62 -10.35
CA VAL A 84 -5.67 -8.12 -9.23
C VAL A 84 -6.53 -7.79 -8.02
N THR A 85 -7.65 -7.06 -8.18
CA THR A 85 -8.52 -6.72 -7.05
C THR A 85 -9.18 -7.96 -6.44
N SER A 86 -9.61 -8.93 -7.26
CA SER A 86 -10.09 -10.23 -6.78
C SER A 86 -9.01 -10.98 -6.00
N GLY A 87 -7.75 -10.97 -6.46
CA GLY A 87 -6.63 -11.57 -5.73
C GLY A 87 -6.34 -10.88 -4.40
N LEU A 88 -6.38 -9.55 -4.36
CA LEU A 88 -6.19 -8.75 -3.14
C LEU A 88 -7.33 -9.01 -2.14
N ASN A 89 -8.58 -9.08 -2.59
CA ASN A 89 -9.72 -9.39 -1.74
C ASN A 89 -9.65 -10.82 -1.19
N ALA A 90 -9.30 -11.80 -2.03
CA ALA A 90 -9.11 -13.18 -1.58
C ALA A 90 -7.98 -13.29 -0.54
N LEU A 91 -6.90 -12.52 -0.71
CA LEU A 91 -5.83 -12.44 0.29
C LEU A 91 -6.32 -11.77 1.58
N ALA A 92 -7.11 -10.69 1.49
CA ALA A 92 -7.70 -10.04 2.66
C ALA A 92 -8.61 -11.02 3.42
N ASP A 93 -9.45 -11.78 2.73
CA ASP A 93 -10.35 -12.79 3.33
C ASP A 93 -9.57 -13.90 4.04
N VAL A 94 -8.45 -14.36 3.46
CA VAL A 94 -7.59 -15.41 4.05
C VAL A 94 -6.74 -14.88 5.21
N THR A 95 -6.35 -13.61 5.16
CA THR A 95 -5.52 -12.97 6.21
C THR A 95 -6.33 -12.49 7.40
N ASN A 96 -7.65 -12.33 7.27
CA ASN A 96 -8.59 -11.93 8.32
C ASN A 96 -8.87 -13.04 9.38
N GLY A 97 -7.82 -13.72 9.87
CA GLY A 97 -7.87 -14.48 11.12
C GLY A 97 -6.90 -15.65 11.25
N GLY A 98 -6.47 -16.27 10.14
CA GLY A 98 -5.69 -17.53 10.18
C GLY A 98 -4.17 -17.34 10.12
N LEU A 99 -3.70 -16.52 9.18
CA LEU A 99 -2.27 -16.35 8.92
C LEU A 99 -1.60 -15.41 9.91
N LEU A 100 -2.24 -14.30 10.31
CA LEU A 100 -1.70 -13.41 11.35
C LEU A 100 -1.54 -14.15 12.68
N LYS A 101 -2.52 -14.97 13.11
CA LYS A 101 -2.39 -15.80 14.33
C LYS A 101 -1.34 -16.89 14.21
N ARG A 102 -1.15 -17.50 13.03
CA ARG A 102 -0.11 -18.52 12.79
C ARG A 102 1.28 -17.90 12.70
N ALA A 103 1.43 -16.74 12.06
CA ALA A 103 2.67 -15.99 12.00
C ALA A 103 3.04 -15.41 13.37
N ASP A 104 2.08 -14.88 14.14
CA ASP A 104 2.31 -14.45 15.53
C ASP A 104 2.65 -15.63 16.44
N ARG A 105 2.01 -16.80 16.27
CA ARG A 105 2.41 -18.01 17.00
C ARG A 105 3.80 -18.46 16.60
N ALA A 106 4.08 -18.62 15.32
CA ALA A 106 5.40 -19.01 14.83
C ALA A 106 6.49 -18.02 15.26
N ARG A 107 6.19 -16.71 15.27
CA ARG A 107 7.10 -15.66 15.76
C ARG A 107 7.27 -15.72 17.27
N LYS A 108 6.20 -15.89 18.05
CA LYS A 108 6.28 -16.07 19.51
C LYS A 108 7.09 -17.33 19.84
N ASP A 109 6.79 -18.45 19.19
CA ASP A 109 7.47 -19.73 19.38
C ASP A 109 8.96 -19.60 19.02
N ALA A 110 9.29 -18.96 17.89
CA ALA A 110 10.67 -18.69 17.51
C ALA A 110 11.40 -17.77 18.51
N VAL A 111 10.73 -16.73 19.03
CA VAL A 111 11.31 -15.84 20.06
C VAL A 111 11.50 -16.58 21.38
N TYR A 112 10.57 -17.47 21.78
CA TYR A 112 10.72 -18.30 22.97
C TYR A 112 11.83 -19.34 22.82
N GLU A 113 11.95 -20.00 21.66
CA GLU A 113 13.06 -20.91 21.37
C GLU A 113 14.40 -20.19 21.38
N MET A 114 14.47 -18.99 20.79
CA MET A 114 15.67 -18.15 20.79
C MET A 114 16.02 -17.68 22.21
N ASN A 115 15.03 -17.29 23.03
CA ASN A 115 15.28 -16.95 24.43
C ASN A 115 15.70 -18.16 25.26
N ALA A 116 15.15 -19.34 25.00
CA ALA A 116 15.54 -20.57 25.69
C ALA A 116 16.94 -21.04 25.30
N SER A 117 17.34 -20.88 24.03
CA SER A 117 18.69 -21.18 23.58
C SER A 117 19.71 -20.21 24.18
N VAL A 118 19.38 -18.91 24.21
CA VAL A 118 20.19 -17.88 24.91
C VAL A 118 20.27 -18.18 26.41
N ALA A 119 19.16 -18.54 27.06
CA ALA A 119 19.15 -18.90 28.48
C ALA A 119 20.01 -20.15 28.76
N ARG A 120 19.95 -21.18 27.91
CA ARG A 120 20.83 -22.37 28.00
C ARG A 120 22.29 -22.01 27.78
N GLN A 121 22.57 -21.09 26.86
CA GLN A 121 23.93 -20.63 26.57
C GLN A 121 24.49 -19.82 27.75
N MET A 122 23.68 -18.96 28.36
CA MET A 122 24.00 -18.24 29.60
C MET A 122 24.23 -19.21 30.79
N LEU A 123 23.40 -20.26 30.92
CA LEU A 123 23.56 -21.30 31.94
C LEU A 123 24.84 -22.13 31.72
N LYS A 124 25.22 -22.37 30.46
CA LYS A 124 26.46 -23.06 30.10
C LYS A 124 27.68 -22.22 30.45
N THR A 125 27.61 -20.90 30.26
CA THR A 125 28.69 -19.97 30.65
C THR A 125 28.78 -19.73 32.16
N LEU A 126 27.73 -20.04 32.94
CA LEU A 126 27.74 -19.95 34.40
C LEU A 126 28.16 -21.26 35.10
N ARG A 127 28.21 -22.38 34.36
CA ARG A 127 28.60 -23.71 34.86
C ARG A 127 30.00 -24.16 34.40
N GLY A 128 30.72 -23.29 33.69
CA GLY A 128 32.16 -23.38 33.45
C GLY A 128 32.86 -22.21 34.11
#